data_AF-A0A1W0X0X0-F1
#
_entry.id   AF-A0A1W0X0X0-F1
#
_cell.length_a   1.000
_cell.length_b   1.000
_cell.length_c   1.000
_cell.angle_alpha   90.00
_cell.angle_beta   90.00
_cell.angle_gamma   90.00
#
_symmetry.space_group_name_H-M   'P 1'
#
loop_
_entity.id
_entity.type
_entity.pdbx_description
1 polymer ?
#
loop_
_entity_poly.entity_id
_entity_poly.type
_entity_poly.pdbx_seq_one_letter_code
_entity_poly.pdbx_strand_id
1 'polypeptide(L)'
;MDYPFLLFTFGFVCLSLMFGIFPPQEFWSSGLTLENALSRWLGSEEDSFVMYNIRRVSSTLLFVACLPFLYVFLAEHWYPEVSDAIKAWEYGSALLVSVFIATLSLAIAAGTAMWLSAASPDALGWSNSTTAVLLGKFACHLQLRSWWDVANQIDSEYKEIDKFTSILSGWNARTIVTRSWIIRVGLYRVDFARQDLCQLEVVRADSHSVSLQGDVTGAQFVTIKVHTDVEGVPDFCLRLNSREFDSFRGYVLAPIHVPDGVVLIKSVIEQFVIAFREQVSSNEPLSPEDFPDPPDNCAGCSLVPADVVLRKYCEGSNCVSCRCRPAWCTTCMGLWFAHQQDQQRPESWMRGTAPCPNCRSVFCVRDVCPVGESEWETIPVPDN
;
A
#
# COMPACT_ATOMS: atom_id res chain seq x y z
N MET A 1 -10.35 44.21 6.47
CA MET A 1 -10.09 42.95 7.18
C MET A 1 -8.74 43.08 7.84
N ASP A 2 -8.71 43.02 9.16
CA ASP A 2 -7.47 43.18 9.93
C ASP A 2 -6.57 41.96 9.73
N TYR A 3 -5.31 42.22 9.35
CA TYR A 3 -4.24 41.23 9.22
C TYR A 3 -4.21 40.14 10.33
N PRO A 4 -4.39 40.46 11.62
CA PRO A 4 -4.40 39.44 12.67
C PRO A 4 -5.56 38.43 12.59
N PHE A 5 -6.75 38.83 12.17
CA PHE A 5 -7.89 37.92 12.01
C PHE A 5 -7.68 36.95 10.84
N LEU A 6 -7.09 37.44 9.75
CA LEU A 6 -6.70 36.59 8.61
C LEU A 6 -5.66 35.56 9.02
N LEU A 7 -4.65 35.97 9.81
CA LEU A 7 -3.63 35.06 10.32
C LEU A 7 -4.24 34.00 11.25
N PHE A 8 -5.15 34.40 12.14
CA PHE A 8 -5.89 33.47 13.00
C PHE A 8 -6.68 32.45 12.18
N THR A 9 -7.47 32.91 11.21
CA THR A 9 -8.29 32.03 10.37
C THR A 9 -7.43 31.08 9.56
N PHE A 10 -6.36 31.58 8.95
CA PHE A 10 -5.39 30.77 8.23
C PHE A 10 -4.74 29.72 9.15
N GLY A 11 -4.24 30.13 10.31
CA GLY A 11 -3.62 29.24 11.29
C GLY A 11 -4.58 28.16 11.78
N PHE A 12 -5.83 28.52 12.08
CA PHE A 12 -6.86 27.58 12.51
C PHE A 12 -7.17 26.54 11.42
N VAL A 13 -7.35 26.99 10.17
CA VAL A 13 -7.62 26.10 9.03
C VAL A 13 -6.42 25.18 8.80
N CYS A 14 -5.20 25.69 8.78
CA CYS A 14 -3.99 24.89 8.63
C CYS A 14 -3.86 23.84 9.74
N LEU A 15 -4.02 24.21 11.01
CA LEU A 15 -3.96 23.27 12.13
C LEU A 15 -5.08 22.24 12.07
N SER A 16 -6.30 22.65 11.71
CA SER A 16 -7.44 21.76 11.56
C SER A 16 -7.22 20.73 10.45
N LEU A 17 -6.68 21.17 9.30
CA LEU A 17 -6.31 20.29 8.20
C LEU A 17 -5.17 19.35 8.59
N MET A 18 -4.11 19.87 9.21
CA MET A 18 -2.92 19.10 9.61
C MET A 18 -3.15 18.19 10.82
N PHE A 19 -4.17 18.40 11.64
CA PHE A 19 -4.45 17.53 12.78
C PHE A 19 -5.61 16.56 12.50
N GLY A 20 -6.65 17.04 11.82
CA GLY A 20 -7.92 16.31 11.68
C GLY A 20 -8.19 15.66 10.32
N ILE A 21 -7.63 16.18 9.22
CA ILE A 21 -8.02 15.75 7.86
C ILE A 21 -6.86 15.12 7.09
N PHE A 22 -5.67 15.70 7.17
CA PHE A 22 -4.46 15.23 6.50
C PHE A 22 -3.25 15.43 7.41
N PRO A 23 -3.09 14.62 8.48
CA PRO A 23 -1.92 14.73 9.30
C PRO A 23 -0.66 14.37 8.53
N PRO A 24 0.31 15.30 8.44
CA PRO A 24 1.54 15.04 7.74
C PRO A 24 2.41 14.07 8.58
N GLN A 25 3.45 13.52 7.96
CA GLN A 25 4.24 12.45 8.57
C GLN A 25 4.91 12.87 9.88
N GLU A 26 5.21 14.17 10.04
CA GLU A 26 5.80 14.76 11.23
C GLU A 26 4.86 14.65 12.45
N PHE A 27 3.55 14.82 12.26
CA PHE A 27 2.55 14.66 13.31
C PHE A 27 2.44 13.21 13.75
N TRP A 28 2.51 12.28 12.80
CA TRP A 28 2.60 10.84 13.09
C TRP A 28 3.87 10.50 13.87
N SER A 29 5.03 10.98 13.41
CA SER A 29 6.32 10.69 14.08
C SER A 29 6.43 11.29 15.48
N SER A 30 5.76 12.41 15.74
CA SER A 30 5.71 13.04 17.06
C SER A 30 4.62 12.44 17.97
N GLY A 31 3.79 11.55 17.43
CA GLY A 31 2.68 10.95 18.16
C GLY A 31 1.51 11.91 18.40
N LEU A 32 1.48 13.07 17.74
CA LEU A 32 0.38 14.05 17.81
C LEU A 32 -0.77 13.65 16.89
N THR A 33 -1.37 12.49 17.17
CA THR A 33 -2.52 11.97 16.43
C THR A 33 -3.74 11.86 17.33
N LEU A 34 -4.93 11.97 16.73
CA LEU A 34 -6.20 11.75 17.43
C LEU A 34 -6.25 10.35 18.05
N GLU A 35 -5.63 9.36 17.39
CA GLU A 35 -5.53 7.98 17.87
C GLU A 35 -4.76 7.88 19.18
N ASN A 36 -3.63 8.58 19.31
CA ASN A 36 -2.84 8.59 20.55
C ASN A 36 -3.54 9.34 21.67
N ALA A 37 -4.17 10.48 21.36
CA ALA A 37 -4.93 11.27 22.33
C ALA A 37 -6.12 10.48 22.91
N LEU A 38 -6.73 9.61 22.11
CA LEU A 38 -7.88 8.78 22.50
C LEU A 38 -7.50 7.30 22.71
N SER A 39 -6.23 6.99 22.90
CA SER A 39 -5.71 5.61 23.01
C SER A 39 -6.45 4.77 24.05
N ARG A 40 -6.74 5.35 25.23
CA ARG A 40 -7.52 4.68 26.29
C ARG A 40 -8.95 4.32 25.90
N TRP A 41 -9.57 5.14 25.04
CA TRP A 41 -10.93 4.94 24.56
C TRP A 41 -10.99 3.94 23.40
N LEU A 42 -10.04 4.08 22.48
CA LEU A 42 -9.93 3.25 21.29
C LEU A 42 -9.57 1.79 21.65
N GLY A 43 -8.71 1.62 22.66
CA GLY A 43 -8.18 0.30 23.02
C GLY A 43 -7.10 -0.16 22.04
N SER A 44 -6.87 -1.47 21.99
CA SER A 44 -5.92 -2.08 21.07
C SER A 44 -6.60 -2.49 19.77
N GLU A 45 -5.99 -2.15 18.63
CA GLU A 45 -6.42 -2.62 17.32
C GLU A 45 -6.26 -4.14 17.16
N GLU A 46 -5.28 -4.74 17.86
CA GLU A 46 -5.03 -6.18 17.81
C GLU A 46 -6.10 -6.99 18.56
N ASP A 47 -6.75 -6.42 19.58
CA ASP A 47 -7.73 -7.14 20.39
C ASP A 47 -9.09 -7.24 19.68
N SER A 48 -9.56 -6.13 19.12
CA SER A 48 -10.78 -6.05 18.31
C SER A 48 -10.64 -4.98 17.24
N PHE A 49 -10.25 -5.42 16.04
CA PHE A 49 -9.97 -4.56 14.91
C PHE A 49 -11.21 -3.78 14.46
N VAL A 50 -12.35 -4.47 14.30
CA VAL A 50 -13.58 -3.83 13.81
C VAL A 50 -14.10 -2.78 14.79
N MET A 51 -14.18 -3.12 16.08
CA MET A 51 -14.66 -2.18 17.11
C MET A 51 -13.70 -0.99 17.28
N TYR A 52 -12.39 -1.23 17.27
CA TYR A 52 -11.38 -0.18 17.29
C TYR A 52 -11.62 0.83 16.15
N ASN A 53 -11.81 0.33 14.92
CA ASN A 53 -12.02 1.16 13.75
C ASN A 53 -13.38 1.90 13.78
N ILE A 54 -14.45 1.28 14.30
CA ILE A 54 -15.75 1.95 14.52
C ILE A 54 -15.59 3.13 15.49
N ARG A 55 -14.91 2.92 16.62
CA ARG A 55 -14.63 3.97 17.60
C ARG A 55 -13.74 5.06 17.01
N ARG A 56 -12.72 4.69 16.23
CA ARG A 56 -11.81 5.64 15.57
C ARG A 56 -12.56 6.56 14.62
N VAL A 57 -13.35 6.00 13.70
CA VAL A 57 -14.12 6.77 12.73
C VAL A 57 -15.12 7.67 13.45
N SER A 58 -15.83 7.16 14.45
CA SER A 58 -16.81 7.93 15.22
C SER A 58 -16.18 9.10 15.97
N SER A 59 -15.05 8.87 16.64
CA SER A 59 -14.28 9.92 17.32
C SER A 59 -13.73 10.97 16.35
N THR A 60 -13.28 10.53 15.17
CA THR A 60 -12.77 11.43 14.11
C THR A 60 -13.88 12.31 13.57
N LEU A 61 -15.07 11.75 13.30
CA LEU A 61 -16.24 12.50 12.86
C LEU A 61 -16.70 13.49 13.93
N LEU A 62 -16.71 13.09 15.21
CA LEU A 62 -17.05 13.99 16.31
C LEU A 62 -16.05 15.14 16.42
N PHE A 63 -14.75 14.85 16.33
CA PHE A 63 -13.70 15.87 16.34
C PHE A 63 -13.92 16.89 15.22
N VAL A 64 -14.14 16.42 13.99
CA VAL A 64 -14.39 17.29 12.83
C VAL A 64 -15.69 18.07 12.97
N ALA A 65 -16.75 17.48 13.52
CA ALA A 65 -18.02 18.16 13.78
C ALA A 65 -17.87 19.31 14.82
N CYS A 66 -16.93 19.19 15.75
CA CYS A 66 -16.63 20.23 16.74
C CYS A 66 -15.78 21.40 16.19
N LEU A 67 -15.04 21.21 15.09
CA LEU A 67 -14.12 22.24 14.56
C LEU A 67 -14.83 23.55 14.15
N PRO A 68 -15.96 23.54 13.42
CA PRO A 68 -16.66 24.78 13.06
C PRO A 68 -17.17 25.54 14.29
N PHE A 69 -17.68 24.81 15.29
CA PHE A 69 -18.11 25.41 16.55
C PHE A 69 -16.92 26.07 17.27
N LEU A 70 -15.80 25.35 17.39
CA LEU A 70 -14.58 25.87 18.02
C LEU A 70 -14.07 27.12 17.29
N TYR A 71 -14.12 27.13 15.96
CA TYR A 71 -13.74 28.31 15.17
C TYR A 71 -14.59 29.53 15.51
N VAL A 72 -15.92 29.41 15.48
CA VAL A 72 -16.83 30.53 15.78
C VAL A 72 -16.65 31.01 17.22
N PHE A 73 -16.55 30.08 18.17
CA PHE A 73 -16.35 30.40 19.58
C PHE A 73 -15.03 31.17 19.82
N LEU A 74 -13.92 30.69 19.24
CA LEU A 74 -12.63 31.37 19.35
C LEU A 74 -12.61 32.71 18.61
N ALA A 75 -13.23 32.79 17.43
CA ALA A 75 -13.33 34.04 16.68
C ALA A 75 -14.09 35.11 17.47
N GLU A 76 -15.21 34.76 18.11
CA GLU A 76 -15.97 35.70 18.94
C GLU A 76 -15.20 36.14 20.19
N HIS A 77 -14.45 35.23 20.82
CA HIS A 77 -13.71 35.54 22.05
C HIS A 77 -12.46 36.40 21.80
N TRP A 78 -11.70 36.11 20.73
CA TRP A 78 -10.41 36.75 20.46
C TRP A 78 -10.50 37.95 19.52
N TYR A 79 -11.54 38.02 18.67
CA TYR A 79 -11.73 39.07 17.67
C TYR A 79 -13.17 39.61 17.69
N PRO A 80 -13.62 40.21 18.81
CA PRO A 80 -15.00 40.70 18.95
C PRO A 80 -15.35 41.76 17.90
N GLU A 81 -14.39 42.58 17.47
CA GLU A 81 -14.59 43.63 16.45
C GLU A 81 -15.09 43.07 15.10
N VAL A 82 -14.62 41.88 14.71
CA VAL A 82 -15.07 41.21 13.48
C VAL A 82 -16.48 40.65 13.66
N SER A 83 -16.76 40.09 14.84
CA SER A 83 -18.11 39.65 15.22
C SER A 83 -19.10 40.82 15.20
N ASP A 84 -18.69 41.99 15.69
CA ASP A 84 -19.49 43.21 15.72
C ASP A 84 -19.73 43.77 14.30
N ALA A 85 -18.73 43.73 13.42
CA ALA A 85 -18.89 44.10 12.02
C ALA A 85 -19.88 43.18 11.27
N ILE A 86 -19.85 41.88 11.56
CA ILE A 86 -20.82 40.92 11.01
C ILE A 86 -22.21 41.17 11.64
N LYS A 87 -22.30 41.41 12.96
CA LYS A 87 -23.56 41.73 13.64
C LYS A 87 -24.18 43.05 13.14
N ALA A 88 -23.37 43.99 12.66
CA ALA A 88 -23.81 45.25 12.07
C ALA A 88 -24.42 45.09 10.66
N TRP A 89 -24.17 43.96 9.98
CA TRP A 89 -24.89 43.61 8.77
C TRP A 89 -26.34 43.26 9.11
N GLU A 90 -27.30 43.74 8.30
CA GLU A 90 -28.76 43.64 8.53
C GLU A 90 -29.24 42.24 8.92
N TYR A 91 -28.58 41.18 8.44
CA TYR A 91 -28.89 39.78 8.78
C TYR A 91 -27.74 39.04 9.46
N GLY A 92 -26.61 39.68 9.73
CA GLY A 92 -25.39 39.00 10.14
C GLY A 92 -25.42 38.49 11.59
N SER A 93 -26.15 39.15 12.48
CA SER A 93 -26.37 38.65 13.86
C SER A 93 -27.19 37.35 13.87
N ALA A 94 -28.29 37.31 13.12
CA ALA A 94 -29.11 36.11 12.95
C ALA A 94 -28.32 34.97 12.28
N LEU A 95 -27.50 35.30 11.27
CA LEU A 95 -26.65 34.33 10.59
C LEU A 95 -25.60 33.72 11.53
N LEU A 96 -24.84 34.53 12.27
CA LEU A 96 -23.85 34.02 13.23
C LEU A 96 -24.48 33.13 14.30
N VAL A 97 -25.60 33.57 14.89
CA VAL A 97 -26.32 32.78 15.89
C VAL A 97 -26.83 31.47 15.29
N SER A 98 -27.36 31.50 14.07
CA SER A 98 -27.85 30.29 13.40
C SER A 98 -26.73 29.28 13.12
N VAL A 99 -25.55 29.74 12.67
CA VAL A 99 -24.38 28.89 12.42
C VAL A 99 -23.83 28.33 13.72
N PHE A 100 -23.76 29.15 14.77
CA PHE A 100 -23.33 28.71 16.10
C PHE A 100 -24.25 27.63 16.68
N ILE A 101 -25.57 27.86 16.66
CA ILE A 101 -26.55 26.88 17.13
C ILE A 101 -26.50 25.61 16.29
N ALA A 102 -26.44 25.73 14.95
CA ALA A 102 -26.40 24.56 14.06
C ALA A 102 -25.17 23.69 14.32
N THR A 103 -23.98 24.29 14.39
CA THR A 103 -22.72 23.55 14.62
C THR A 103 -22.65 22.94 16.02
N LEU A 104 -23.12 23.67 17.05
CA LEU A 104 -23.23 23.14 18.41
C LEU A 104 -24.23 21.98 18.48
N SER A 105 -25.39 22.12 17.84
CA SER A 105 -26.41 21.06 17.84
C SER A 105 -25.91 19.79 17.16
N LEU A 106 -25.13 19.91 16.07
CA LEU A 106 -24.50 18.78 15.40
C LEU A 106 -23.46 18.09 16.28
N ALA A 107 -22.60 18.85 16.96
CA ALA A 107 -21.60 18.32 17.88
C ALA A 107 -22.25 17.58 19.06
N ILE A 108 -23.31 18.14 19.65
CA ILE A 108 -24.08 17.51 20.72
C ILE A 108 -24.79 16.26 20.21
N ALA A 109 -25.43 16.29 19.04
CA ALA A 109 -26.09 15.13 18.46
C ALA A 109 -25.09 13.99 18.19
N ALA A 110 -23.93 14.30 17.60
CA ALA A 110 -22.88 13.31 17.36
C ALA A 110 -22.31 12.74 18.68
N GLY A 111 -22.06 13.60 19.67
CA GLY A 111 -21.54 13.20 20.98
C GLY A 111 -22.53 12.33 21.76
N THR A 112 -23.81 12.69 21.76
CA THR A 112 -24.88 11.91 22.41
C THR A 112 -25.09 10.58 21.70
N ALA A 113 -25.10 10.53 20.37
CA ALA A 113 -25.18 9.28 19.62
C ALA A 113 -24.01 8.35 19.95
N MET A 114 -22.78 8.89 19.99
CA MET A 114 -21.58 8.13 20.37
C MET A 114 -21.64 7.64 21.81
N TRP A 115 -22.10 8.48 22.74
CA TRP A 115 -22.24 8.12 24.15
C TRP A 115 -23.29 7.03 24.36
N LEU A 116 -24.47 7.15 23.74
CA LEU A 116 -25.52 6.13 23.80
C LEU A 116 -25.05 4.80 23.20
N SER A 117 -24.32 4.85 22.08
CA SER A 117 -23.75 3.66 21.42
C SER A 117 -22.68 3.00 22.29
N ALA A 118 -21.95 3.76 23.09
CA ALA A 118 -20.94 3.21 24.01
C ALA A 118 -21.51 2.74 25.35
N ALA A 119 -22.59 3.36 25.81
CA ALA A 119 -23.27 3.00 27.05
C ALA A 119 -24.14 1.73 26.91
N SER A 120 -24.44 1.32 25.66
CA SER A 120 -25.16 0.08 25.43
C SER A 120 -24.29 -1.13 25.84
N PRO A 121 -24.83 -2.07 26.64
CA PRO A 121 -24.08 -3.23 27.11
C PRO A 121 -23.74 -4.25 26.00
N ASP A 122 -24.42 -4.17 24.85
CA ASP A 122 -24.23 -5.08 23.72
C ASP A 122 -23.62 -4.38 22.49
N ALA A 123 -22.99 -5.18 21.63
CA ALA A 123 -22.56 -4.77 20.28
C ALA A 123 -23.66 -4.05 19.47
N LEU A 124 -24.93 -4.25 19.80
CA LEU A 124 -26.09 -3.62 19.17
C LEU A 124 -26.06 -2.09 19.19
N GLY A 125 -25.39 -1.43 20.14
CA GLY A 125 -25.31 0.04 20.14
C GLY A 125 -24.60 0.62 18.92
N TRP A 126 -23.67 -0.14 18.34
CA TRP A 126 -22.90 0.28 17.17
C TRP A 126 -23.51 -0.19 15.84
N SER A 127 -24.69 -0.81 15.87
CA SER A 127 -25.36 -1.37 14.68
C SER A 127 -25.67 -0.33 13.60
N ASN A 128 -25.91 0.92 13.99
CA ASN A 128 -26.16 2.03 13.07
C ASN A 128 -24.89 2.65 12.49
N SER A 129 -23.70 2.21 12.92
CA SER A 129 -22.45 2.70 12.34
C SER A 129 -22.34 2.25 10.87
N THR A 130 -21.76 3.09 10.02
CA THR A 130 -21.57 2.77 8.59
C THR A 130 -20.87 1.43 8.39
N THR A 131 -19.85 1.14 9.21
CA THR A 131 -19.13 -0.14 9.21
C THR A 131 -20.03 -1.30 9.60
N ALA A 132 -20.82 -1.19 10.68
CA ALA A 132 -21.73 -2.26 11.09
C ALA A 132 -22.83 -2.53 10.06
N VAL A 133 -23.39 -1.47 9.44
CA VAL A 133 -24.36 -1.59 8.35
C VAL A 133 -23.75 -2.30 7.15
N LEU A 134 -22.50 -1.96 6.80
CA LEU A 134 -21.75 -2.61 5.72
C LEU A 134 -21.51 -4.09 6.01
N LEU A 135 -21.02 -4.42 7.20
CA LEU A 135 -20.82 -5.80 7.66
C LEU A 135 -22.15 -6.57 7.75
N GLY A 136 -23.26 -5.89 8.03
CA GLY A 136 -24.60 -6.47 8.01
C GLY A 136 -25.02 -6.96 6.62
N LYS A 137 -24.59 -6.29 5.54
CA LYS A 137 -24.81 -6.76 4.16
C LYS A 137 -24.06 -8.05 3.88
N PHE A 138 -22.81 -8.13 4.31
CA PHE A 138 -22.04 -9.38 4.25
C PHE A 138 -22.65 -10.48 5.11
N ALA A 139 -23.13 -10.16 6.32
CA ALA A 139 -23.80 -11.12 7.19
C ALA A 139 -25.03 -11.71 6.50
N CYS A 140 -25.85 -10.87 5.85
CA CYS A 140 -27.02 -11.33 5.10
C CYS A 140 -26.63 -12.26 3.94
N HIS A 141 -25.62 -11.88 3.15
CA HIS A 141 -25.14 -12.69 2.03
C HIS A 141 -24.55 -14.04 2.49
N LEU A 142 -23.78 -14.03 3.59
CA LEU A 142 -23.15 -15.22 4.18
C LEU A 142 -24.11 -16.03 5.08
N GLN A 143 -25.38 -15.64 5.16
CA GLN A 143 -26.40 -16.27 6.02
C GLN A 143 -26.00 -16.34 7.51
N LEU A 144 -25.25 -15.34 7.98
CA LEU A 144 -24.89 -15.15 9.37
C LEU A 144 -25.98 -14.37 10.10
N ARG A 145 -26.07 -14.56 11.42
CA ARG A 145 -27.14 -13.98 12.24
C ARG A 145 -26.99 -12.48 12.42
N SER A 146 -25.76 -12.00 12.51
CA SER A 146 -25.46 -10.61 12.82
C SER A 146 -24.19 -10.12 12.14
N TRP A 147 -24.08 -8.79 12.00
CA TRP A 147 -22.83 -8.15 11.56
C TRP A 147 -21.68 -8.41 12.54
N TRP A 148 -21.99 -8.68 13.81
CA TRP A 148 -21.01 -9.00 14.85
C TRP A 148 -20.31 -10.33 14.59
N ASP A 149 -21.01 -11.31 14.02
CA ASP A 149 -20.41 -12.60 13.65
C ASP A 149 -19.35 -12.42 12.56
N VAL A 150 -19.64 -11.56 11.57
CA VAL A 150 -18.66 -11.15 10.54
C VAL A 150 -17.50 -10.40 11.17
N ALA A 151 -17.78 -9.49 12.10
CA ALA A 151 -16.74 -8.74 12.80
C ALA A 151 -15.79 -9.67 13.59
N ASN A 152 -16.31 -10.69 14.27
CA ASN A 152 -15.49 -11.66 14.99
C ASN A 152 -14.62 -12.51 14.05
N GLN A 153 -15.13 -12.87 12.87
CA GLN A 153 -14.33 -13.55 11.85
C GLN A 153 -13.17 -12.67 11.39
N ILE A 154 -13.44 -11.41 11.05
CA ILE A 154 -12.42 -10.44 10.66
C ILE A 154 -11.40 -10.23 11.78
N ASP A 155 -11.85 -10.05 13.03
CA ASP A 155 -10.97 -9.86 14.19
C ASP A 155 -10.08 -11.10 14.43
N SER A 156 -10.60 -12.32 14.19
CA SER A 156 -9.82 -13.55 14.32
C SER A 156 -8.76 -13.68 13.21
N GLU A 157 -9.12 -13.39 11.95
CA GLU A 157 -8.18 -13.39 10.83
C GLU A 157 -7.15 -12.27 10.95
N TYR A 158 -7.54 -11.11 11.46
CA TYR A 158 -6.64 -9.98 11.66
C TYR A 158 -5.53 -10.29 12.67
N LYS A 159 -5.77 -11.18 13.63
CA LYS A 159 -4.75 -11.63 14.61
C LYS A 159 -3.73 -12.58 14.02
N GLU A 160 -3.99 -13.15 12.84
CA GLU A 160 -3.02 -14.01 12.16
C GLU A 160 -1.76 -13.21 11.77
N ILE A 161 -0.62 -13.89 11.79
CA ILE A 161 0.69 -13.31 11.47
C ILE A 161 0.81 -13.09 9.96
N ASP A 162 0.25 -14.01 9.17
CA ASP A 162 0.35 -14.01 7.72
C ASP A 162 -0.72 -13.11 7.09
N LYS A 163 -0.48 -11.80 7.14
CA LYS A 163 -1.33 -10.77 6.52
C LYS A 163 -0.49 -9.73 5.81
N PHE A 164 -0.97 -9.26 4.67
CA PHE A 164 -0.36 -8.13 4.00
C PHE A 164 -0.86 -6.83 4.62
N THR A 165 0.05 -5.89 4.90
CA THR A 165 -0.29 -4.53 5.33
C THR A 165 0.56 -3.53 4.55
N SER A 166 -0.09 -2.59 3.88
CA SER A 166 0.56 -1.46 3.20
C SER A 166 0.03 -0.14 3.75
N ILE A 167 0.93 0.83 3.93
CA ILE A 167 0.61 2.17 4.43
C ILE A 167 1.04 3.19 3.37
N LEU A 168 0.08 3.92 2.81
CA LEU A 168 0.40 5.00 1.89
C LEU A 168 0.57 6.33 2.62
N SER A 169 1.79 6.86 2.57
CA SER A 169 2.15 8.17 3.14
C SER A 169 1.30 9.29 2.52
N GLY A 170 0.63 10.08 3.36
CA GLY A 170 -0.11 11.30 2.99
C GLY A 170 -1.63 11.20 3.02
N TRP A 171 -2.21 10.01 2.81
CA TRP A 171 -3.68 9.81 2.87
C TRP A 171 -4.12 9.00 4.10
N ASN A 172 -3.16 8.49 4.88
CA ASN A 172 -3.35 7.58 6.02
C ASN A 172 -4.32 6.43 5.68
N ALA A 173 -4.32 6.03 4.42
CA ALA A 173 -5.08 4.89 3.93
C ALA A 173 -4.18 3.66 4.10
N ARG A 174 -4.62 2.73 4.94
CA ARG A 174 -3.95 1.43 5.10
C ARG A 174 -4.73 0.39 4.31
N THR A 175 -4.00 -0.43 3.56
CA THR A 175 -4.57 -1.60 2.86
C THR A 175 -4.12 -2.83 3.61
N ILE A 176 -5.08 -3.68 3.99
CA ILE A 176 -4.83 -4.91 4.73
C ILE A 176 -5.48 -6.05 3.96
N VAL A 177 -4.73 -7.12 3.70
CA VAL A 177 -5.26 -8.33 3.09
C VAL A 177 -5.03 -9.47 4.08
N THR A 178 -6.13 -10.04 4.55
CA THR A 178 -6.16 -11.28 5.34
C THR A 178 -6.50 -12.46 4.42
N ARG A 179 -6.60 -13.66 4.99
CA ARG A 179 -6.97 -14.87 4.26
C ARG A 179 -8.25 -14.73 3.43
N SER A 180 -9.30 -14.13 3.99
CA SER A 180 -10.61 -14.03 3.32
C SER A 180 -11.01 -12.61 2.97
N TRP A 181 -10.33 -11.59 3.51
CA TRP A 181 -10.77 -10.19 3.40
C TRP A 181 -9.70 -9.27 2.80
N ILE A 182 -10.19 -8.32 2.02
CA ILE A 182 -9.45 -7.15 1.57
C ILE A 182 -10.09 -5.95 2.26
N ILE A 183 -9.29 -5.23 3.03
CA ILE A 183 -9.76 -4.17 3.92
C ILE A 183 -9.01 -2.89 3.57
N ARG A 184 -9.76 -1.82 3.32
CA ARG A 184 -9.23 -0.46 3.20
C ARG A 184 -9.62 0.32 4.44
N VAL A 185 -8.61 0.68 5.22
CA VAL A 185 -8.77 1.51 6.41
C VAL A 185 -8.48 2.96 6.03
N GLY A 186 -9.50 3.80 6.00
CA GLY A 186 -9.37 5.25 5.80
C GLY A 186 -9.65 6.04 7.07
N LEU A 187 -9.54 7.37 6.95
CA LEU A 187 -9.79 8.31 8.04
C LEU A 187 -11.27 8.35 8.46
N TYR A 188 -12.18 8.40 7.49
CA TYR A 188 -13.62 8.57 7.74
C TYR A 188 -14.46 7.33 7.49
N ARG A 189 -13.87 6.27 6.96
CA ARG A 189 -14.57 5.01 6.66
C ARG A 189 -13.60 3.85 6.58
N VAL A 190 -14.13 2.65 6.77
CA VAL A 190 -13.43 1.40 6.50
C VAL A 190 -14.25 0.62 5.48
N ASP A 191 -13.61 0.28 4.37
CA ASP A 191 -14.22 -0.48 3.29
C ASP A 191 -13.76 -1.94 3.37
N PHE A 192 -14.66 -2.88 3.10
CA PHE A 192 -14.41 -4.31 3.17
C PHE A 192 -14.85 -4.97 1.86
N ALA A 193 -14.05 -5.91 1.39
CA ALA A 193 -14.42 -6.86 0.35
C ALA A 193 -13.97 -8.25 0.78
N ARG A 194 -14.79 -9.26 0.47
CA ARG A 194 -14.44 -10.66 0.69
C ARG A 194 -13.82 -11.23 -0.59
N GLN A 195 -12.71 -11.95 -0.48
CA GLN A 195 -11.90 -12.35 -1.63
C GLN A 195 -12.63 -13.27 -2.62
N ASP A 196 -13.54 -14.11 -2.14
CA ASP A 196 -14.39 -15.01 -2.95
C ASP A 196 -15.59 -14.29 -3.59
N LEU A 197 -15.89 -13.06 -3.19
CA LEU A 197 -17.04 -12.25 -3.64
C LEU A 197 -16.59 -10.90 -4.21
N CYS A 198 -15.38 -10.86 -4.76
CA CYS A 198 -14.83 -9.64 -5.35
C CYS A 198 -13.93 -9.92 -6.55
N GLN A 199 -13.80 -8.91 -7.39
CA GLN A 199 -12.86 -8.87 -8.51
C GLN A 199 -12.06 -7.57 -8.42
N LEU A 200 -10.78 -7.62 -8.78
CA LEU A 200 -9.89 -6.46 -8.73
C LEU A 200 -9.53 -6.04 -10.15
N GLU A 201 -9.51 -4.73 -10.40
CA GLU A 201 -9.09 -4.14 -11.66
C GLU A 201 -8.03 -3.07 -11.41
N VAL A 202 -6.90 -3.16 -12.11
CA VAL A 202 -5.90 -2.10 -12.07
C VAL A 202 -6.34 -0.95 -12.98
N VAL A 203 -6.73 0.17 -12.39
CA VAL A 203 -7.28 1.32 -13.14
C VAL A 203 -6.18 2.22 -13.71
N ARG A 204 -5.12 2.46 -12.93
CA ARG A 204 -4.06 3.40 -13.28
C ARG A 204 -2.77 3.15 -12.50
N ALA A 205 -1.64 3.54 -13.08
CA ALA A 205 -0.34 3.57 -12.42
C ALA A 205 0.30 4.95 -12.61
N ASP A 206 0.38 5.73 -11.53
CA ASP A 206 0.92 7.10 -11.55
C ASP A 206 2.41 7.07 -11.20
N SER A 207 3.27 7.65 -12.02
CA SER A 207 4.71 7.76 -11.75
C SER A 207 5.08 9.17 -11.29
N HIS A 208 5.76 9.27 -10.16
CA HIS A 208 6.26 10.53 -9.60
C HIS A 208 7.79 10.53 -9.59
N SER A 209 8.41 11.53 -10.21
CA SER A 209 9.88 11.64 -10.31
C SER A 209 10.57 12.00 -8.99
N VAL A 210 9.83 12.47 -7.99
CA VAL A 210 10.35 12.87 -6.68
C VAL A 210 9.65 12.06 -5.60
N SER A 211 10.40 11.17 -4.95
CA SER A 211 9.95 10.49 -3.73
C SER A 211 10.43 11.26 -2.51
N LEU A 212 9.56 11.44 -1.50
CA LEU A 212 9.92 12.06 -0.21
C LEU A 212 11.01 11.29 0.56
N GLN A 213 11.28 10.04 0.16
CA GLN A 213 12.29 9.15 0.75
C GLN A 213 13.67 9.23 0.09
N GLY A 214 13.88 10.14 -0.87
CA GLY A 214 15.20 10.34 -1.48
C GLY A 214 15.61 9.27 -2.50
N ASP A 215 14.67 8.43 -2.95
CA ASP A 215 14.94 7.47 -4.02
C ASP A 215 15.04 8.21 -5.36
N VAL A 216 16.23 8.11 -5.97
CA VAL A 216 16.59 8.66 -7.29
C VAL A 216 15.71 8.09 -8.42
N THR A 217 14.98 7.00 -8.17
CA THR A 217 14.21 6.25 -9.17
C THR A 217 12.75 6.68 -9.31
N GLY A 218 12.28 7.65 -8.52
CA GLY A 218 10.87 8.03 -8.47
C GLY A 218 9.98 6.96 -7.78
N ALA A 219 8.75 7.34 -7.46
CA ALA A 219 7.75 6.46 -6.85
C ALA A 219 6.58 6.25 -7.82
N GLN A 220 6.25 5.01 -8.16
CA GLN A 220 5.02 4.69 -8.88
C GLN A 220 3.95 4.16 -7.93
N PHE A 221 2.74 4.68 -8.04
CA PHE A 221 1.59 4.21 -7.29
C PHE A 221 0.54 3.60 -8.20
N VAL A 222 0.15 2.38 -7.89
CA VAL A 222 -0.88 1.62 -8.59
C VAL A 222 -2.21 1.84 -7.89
N THR A 223 -3.25 2.22 -8.63
CA THR A 223 -4.61 2.30 -8.11
C THR A 223 -5.41 1.12 -8.62
N ILE A 224 -5.93 0.34 -7.69
CA ILE A 224 -6.67 -0.89 -7.95
C ILE A 224 -8.11 -0.67 -7.48
N LYS A 225 -9.08 -0.84 -8.36
CA LYS A 225 -10.50 -0.80 -8.00
C LYS A 225 -10.95 -2.20 -7.60
N VAL A 226 -11.63 -2.28 -6.47
CA VAL A 226 -12.20 -3.52 -5.94
C VAL A 226 -13.70 -3.47 -6.21
N HIS A 227 -14.15 -4.39 -7.05
CA HIS A 227 -15.55 -4.63 -7.35
C HIS A 227 -16.07 -5.73 -6.45
N THR A 228 -17.22 -5.51 -5.82
CA THR A 228 -17.84 -6.49 -4.94
C THR A 228 -19.14 -7.00 -5.54
N ASP A 229 -19.35 -8.31 -5.43
CA ASP A 229 -20.56 -8.96 -5.93
C ASP A 229 -21.73 -8.88 -4.93
N VAL A 230 -21.50 -8.31 -3.73
CA VAL A 230 -22.50 -8.21 -2.67
C VAL A 230 -23.40 -6.99 -2.90
N GLU A 231 -24.70 -7.23 -3.00
CA GLU A 231 -25.67 -6.18 -3.26
C GLU A 231 -25.64 -5.06 -2.20
N GLY A 232 -25.55 -3.82 -2.68
CA GLY A 232 -25.52 -2.63 -1.84
C GLY A 232 -24.18 -2.33 -1.18
N VAL A 233 -23.13 -3.12 -1.39
CA VAL A 233 -21.76 -2.76 -0.97
C VAL A 233 -21.12 -1.93 -2.10
N PRO A 234 -20.63 -0.71 -1.84
CA PRO A 234 -20.03 0.11 -2.88
C PRO A 234 -18.61 -0.36 -3.23
N ASP A 235 -18.25 -0.26 -4.51
CA ASP A 235 -16.86 -0.39 -4.96
C ASP A 235 -15.94 0.61 -4.25
N PHE A 236 -14.69 0.24 -4.05
CA PHE A 236 -13.68 1.14 -3.51
C PHE A 236 -12.33 0.96 -4.21
N CYS A 237 -11.51 2.00 -4.16
CA CYS A 237 -10.16 1.96 -4.73
C CYS A 237 -9.11 1.78 -3.63
N LEU A 238 -8.18 0.88 -3.87
CA LEU A 238 -6.91 0.74 -3.17
C LEU A 238 -5.84 1.51 -3.93
N ARG A 239 -4.85 2.04 -3.22
CA ARG A 239 -3.66 2.62 -3.82
C ARG A 239 -2.45 2.03 -3.12
N LEU A 240 -1.51 1.49 -3.88
CA LEU A 240 -0.32 0.78 -3.40
C LEU A 240 0.91 1.29 -4.13
N ASN A 241 2.08 1.15 -3.53
CA ASN A 241 3.33 1.36 -4.25
C ASN A 241 3.54 0.20 -5.26
N SER A 242 4.05 0.48 -6.46
CA SER A 242 4.31 -0.56 -7.46
C SER A 242 5.27 -1.65 -6.94
N ARG A 243 6.19 -1.29 -6.04
CA ARG A 243 7.13 -2.24 -5.41
C ARG A 243 6.45 -3.26 -4.50
N GLU A 244 5.30 -2.91 -3.92
CA GLU A 244 4.53 -3.79 -3.04
C GLU A 244 3.49 -4.60 -3.81
N PHE A 245 3.33 -4.37 -5.11
CA PHE A 245 2.29 -4.99 -5.92
C PHE A 245 2.48 -6.51 -6.05
N ASP A 246 3.71 -6.99 -6.22
CA ASP A 246 3.99 -8.42 -6.31
C ASP A 246 3.73 -9.14 -4.97
N SER A 247 4.10 -8.52 -3.86
CA SER A 247 3.75 -9.01 -2.53
C SER A 247 2.22 -9.03 -2.35
N PHE A 248 1.53 -7.93 -2.66
CA PHE A 248 0.07 -7.85 -2.60
C PHE A 248 -0.59 -8.97 -3.43
N ARG A 249 -0.11 -9.19 -4.66
CA ARG A 249 -0.60 -10.26 -5.54
C ARG A 249 -0.40 -11.66 -4.93
N GLY A 250 0.66 -11.87 -4.15
CA GLY A 250 0.89 -13.13 -3.43
C GLY A 250 -0.15 -13.42 -2.34
N TYR A 251 -0.76 -12.38 -1.75
CA TYR A 251 -1.76 -12.50 -0.69
C TYR A 251 -3.21 -12.49 -1.19
N VAL A 252 -3.45 -12.01 -2.41
CA VAL A 252 -4.78 -11.91 -3.00
C VAL A 252 -5.09 -13.14 -3.85
N LEU A 253 -6.11 -13.88 -3.45
CA LEU A 253 -6.70 -15.02 -4.15
C LEU A 253 -7.73 -14.58 -5.20
N ALA A 254 -8.35 -13.42 -5.00
CA ALA A 254 -9.31 -12.84 -5.94
C ALA A 254 -8.66 -12.52 -7.30
N PRO A 255 -9.37 -12.69 -8.42
CA PRO A 255 -8.80 -12.41 -9.74
C PRO A 255 -8.48 -10.92 -9.89
N ILE A 256 -7.26 -10.63 -10.37
CA ILE A 256 -6.80 -9.27 -10.66
C ILE A 256 -6.70 -9.10 -12.18
N HIS A 257 -7.55 -8.24 -12.74
CA HIS A 257 -7.49 -7.82 -14.13
C HIS A 257 -6.54 -6.62 -14.27
N VAL A 258 -5.54 -6.77 -15.14
CA VAL A 258 -4.62 -5.68 -15.51
C VAL A 258 -4.90 -5.34 -16.97
N PRO A 259 -5.51 -4.19 -17.28
CA PRO A 259 -5.74 -3.76 -18.65
C PRO A 259 -4.43 -3.54 -19.41
N ASP A 260 -4.40 -3.83 -20.71
CA ASP A 260 -3.21 -3.74 -21.57
C ASP A 260 -2.55 -2.35 -21.59
N GLY A 261 -3.30 -1.30 -21.23
CA GLY A 261 -2.81 0.08 -21.18
C GLY A 261 -2.05 0.45 -19.90
N VAL A 262 -2.01 -0.40 -18.87
CA VAL A 262 -1.34 -0.08 -17.60
C VAL A 262 0.05 -0.70 -17.52
N VAL A 263 1.08 0.13 -17.68
CA VAL A 263 2.47 -0.29 -17.51
C VAL A 263 2.89 -0.14 -16.05
N LEU A 264 3.03 -1.26 -15.36
CA LEU A 264 3.62 -1.34 -14.03
C LEU A 264 5.15 -1.21 -14.17
N ILE A 265 5.69 -0.11 -13.67
CA ILE A 265 7.13 0.16 -13.64
C ILE A 265 7.73 -0.75 -12.55
N LYS A 266 8.33 -1.83 -13.04
CA LYS A 266 9.26 -2.68 -12.29
C LYS A 266 10.48 -1.85 -11.85
N SER A 267 11.14 -2.23 -10.76
CA SER A 267 12.35 -1.53 -10.31
C SER A 267 13.40 -1.45 -11.44
N VAL A 268 14.28 -0.44 -11.43
CA VAL A 268 15.34 -0.32 -12.48
C VAL A 268 16.18 -1.61 -12.55
N ILE A 269 16.40 -2.26 -11.41
CA ILE A 269 17.06 -3.56 -11.31
C ILE A 269 16.23 -4.66 -11.98
N GLU A 270 14.93 -4.75 -11.73
CA GLU A 270 14.07 -5.74 -12.40
C GLU A 270 13.97 -5.49 -13.91
N GLN A 271 13.84 -4.23 -14.35
CA GLN A 271 13.85 -3.88 -15.77
C GLN A 271 15.18 -4.28 -16.42
N PHE A 272 16.29 -4.03 -15.72
CA PHE A 272 17.59 -4.49 -16.14
C PHE A 272 17.66 -6.02 -16.22
N VAL A 273 17.17 -6.76 -15.21
CA VAL A 273 17.18 -8.22 -15.22
C VAL A 273 16.35 -8.78 -16.38
N ILE A 274 15.23 -8.14 -16.74
CA ILE A 274 14.43 -8.52 -17.91
C ILE A 274 15.22 -8.28 -19.20
N ALA A 275 15.77 -7.09 -19.39
CA ALA A 275 16.59 -6.77 -20.57
C ALA A 275 17.87 -7.63 -20.65
N PHE A 276 18.47 -7.94 -19.50
CA PHE A 276 19.63 -8.81 -19.37
C PHE A 276 19.29 -10.24 -19.81
N ARG A 277 18.16 -10.80 -19.35
CA ARG A 277 17.69 -12.13 -19.78
C ARG A 277 17.46 -12.18 -21.28
N GLU A 278 16.80 -11.18 -21.86
CA GLU A 278 16.54 -11.10 -23.31
C GLU A 278 17.84 -11.03 -24.13
N GLN A 279 18.83 -10.29 -23.63
CA GLN A 279 20.16 -10.24 -24.23
C GLN A 279 20.90 -11.59 -24.10
N VAL A 280 20.80 -12.25 -22.94
CA VAL A 280 21.45 -13.56 -22.68
C VAL A 280 20.81 -14.67 -23.51
N SER A 281 19.49 -14.68 -23.68
CA SER A 281 18.82 -15.65 -24.57
C SER A 281 19.22 -15.50 -26.03
N SER A 282 19.76 -14.34 -26.41
CA SER A 282 20.29 -14.07 -27.74
C SER A 282 21.78 -14.43 -27.89
N ASN A 283 22.46 -14.77 -26.79
CA ASN A 283 23.85 -15.21 -26.83
C ASN A 283 23.94 -16.70 -27.25
N GLU A 284 25.09 -17.10 -27.79
CA GLU A 284 25.29 -18.46 -28.29
C GLU A 284 25.23 -19.47 -27.13
N PRO A 285 24.29 -20.46 -27.17
CA PRO A 285 24.14 -21.44 -26.12
C PRO A 285 25.33 -22.40 -26.12
N LEU A 286 25.69 -22.87 -24.93
CA LEU A 286 26.74 -23.87 -24.80
C LEU A 286 26.16 -25.27 -24.86
N SER A 287 26.85 -26.13 -25.63
CA SER A 287 26.47 -27.52 -25.80
C SER A 287 26.49 -28.22 -24.44
N PRO A 288 25.45 -29.03 -24.12
CA PRO A 288 25.45 -29.84 -22.90
C PRO A 288 26.64 -30.81 -22.82
N GLU A 289 27.27 -31.15 -23.94
CA GLU A 289 28.45 -32.02 -23.99
C GLU A 289 29.65 -31.45 -23.20
N ASP A 290 29.71 -30.13 -23.00
CA ASP A 290 30.74 -29.48 -22.18
C ASP A 290 30.55 -29.77 -20.66
N PHE A 291 29.35 -30.21 -20.25
CA PHE A 291 28.96 -30.43 -18.86
C PHE A 291 28.21 -31.78 -18.71
N PRO A 292 28.95 -32.89 -18.54
CA PRO A 292 28.35 -34.24 -18.48
C PRO A 292 27.50 -34.50 -17.22
N ASP A 293 27.66 -33.69 -16.16
CA ASP A 293 26.88 -33.77 -14.93
C ASP A 293 25.71 -32.77 -14.99
N PRO A 294 24.50 -33.12 -14.49
CA PRO A 294 23.40 -32.17 -14.41
C PRO A 294 23.78 -30.98 -13.51
N PRO A 295 23.38 -29.75 -13.86
CA PRO A 295 23.72 -28.58 -13.08
C PRO A 295 23.06 -28.63 -11.70
N ASP A 296 23.84 -28.31 -10.66
CA ASP A 296 23.33 -28.11 -9.31
C ASP A 296 22.33 -26.93 -9.26
N ASN A 297 21.56 -26.85 -8.18
CA ASN A 297 20.75 -25.68 -7.89
C ASN A 297 21.61 -24.41 -7.85
N CYS A 298 21.07 -23.33 -8.40
CA CYS A 298 21.67 -22.01 -8.43
C CYS A 298 22.19 -21.61 -7.05
N ALA A 299 23.47 -21.27 -6.95
CA ALA A 299 24.15 -20.84 -5.73
C ALA A 299 23.58 -19.53 -5.14
N GLY A 300 22.82 -18.76 -5.92
CA GLY A 300 22.17 -17.52 -5.48
C GLY A 300 20.81 -17.76 -4.80
N CYS A 301 19.87 -18.39 -5.51
CA CYS A 301 18.51 -18.57 -5.00
C CYS A 301 18.23 -19.95 -4.41
N SER A 302 19.02 -20.98 -4.77
CA SER A 302 18.81 -22.39 -4.40
C SER A 302 17.48 -23.00 -4.84
N LEU A 303 16.67 -22.29 -5.63
CA LEU A 303 15.31 -22.69 -6.03
C LEU A 303 15.25 -23.39 -7.39
N VAL A 304 16.14 -23.02 -8.31
CA VAL A 304 16.15 -23.51 -9.70
C VAL A 304 17.54 -24.02 -10.06
N PRO A 305 17.68 -24.96 -10.99
CA PRO A 305 18.99 -25.39 -11.50
C PRO A 305 19.75 -24.21 -12.12
N ALA A 306 21.08 -24.29 -12.12
CA ALA A 306 21.92 -23.33 -12.83
C ALA A 306 21.72 -23.48 -14.36
N ASP A 307 21.42 -22.37 -15.03
CA ASP A 307 21.09 -22.33 -16.46
C ASP A 307 22.04 -21.43 -17.28
N VAL A 308 23.04 -20.81 -16.63
CA VAL A 308 24.04 -19.96 -17.27
C VAL A 308 25.47 -20.30 -16.87
N VAL A 309 26.38 -20.08 -17.81
CA VAL A 309 27.82 -20.17 -17.59
C VAL A 309 28.54 -19.01 -18.26
N LEU A 310 29.69 -18.64 -17.69
CA LEU A 310 30.49 -17.53 -18.20
C LEU A 310 31.58 -18.06 -19.14
N ARG A 311 31.54 -17.65 -20.41
CA ARG A 311 32.58 -17.94 -21.41
C ARG A 311 32.84 -16.70 -22.23
N LYS A 312 34.12 -16.38 -22.46
CA LYS A 312 34.48 -15.17 -23.20
C LYS A 312 34.13 -15.34 -24.67
N TYR A 313 33.14 -14.58 -25.13
CA TYR A 313 32.76 -14.42 -26.53
C TYR A 313 32.81 -12.97 -26.99
N CYS A 314 32.91 -12.02 -26.06
CA CYS A 314 33.07 -10.63 -26.43
C CYS A 314 34.48 -10.33 -26.99
N GLU A 315 34.53 -9.36 -27.89
CA GLU A 315 35.79 -8.80 -28.42
C GLU A 315 36.43 -7.78 -27.47
N GLY A 316 35.88 -7.61 -26.25
CA GLY A 316 36.34 -6.63 -25.27
C GLY A 316 37.72 -6.96 -24.70
N SER A 317 38.56 -5.92 -24.54
CA SER A 317 39.93 -6.04 -24.01
C SER A 317 39.98 -6.41 -22.52
N ASN A 318 38.94 -6.06 -21.75
CA ASN A 318 38.95 -6.18 -20.29
C ASN A 318 38.36 -7.50 -19.77
N CYS A 319 37.57 -8.20 -20.58
CA CYS A 319 36.99 -9.48 -20.19
C CYS A 319 38.00 -10.61 -20.27
N VAL A 320 37.96 -11.53 -19.32
CA VAL A 320 38.86 -12.70 -19.22
C VAL A 320 38.05 -13.99 -19.18
N SER A 321 38.59 -15.05 -19.78
CA SER A 321 37.90 -16.35 -19.85
C SER A 321 37.72 -16.96 -18.46
N CYS A 322 36.46 -17.11 -18.04
CA CYS A 322 36.07 -17.84 -16.84
C CYS A 322 36.09 -19.36 -17.12
N ARG A 323 36.45 -20.16 -16.10
CA ARG A 323 36.47 -21.63 -16.15
C ARG A 323 35.67 -22.27 -15.02
N CYS A 324 34.75 -21.51 -14.40
CA CYS A 324 33.86 -22.05 -13.39
C CYS A 324 32.79 -22.94 -14.03
N ARG A 325 32.33 -23.95 -13.30
CA ARG A 325 31.14 -24.71 -13.65
C ARG A 325 29.89 -23.81 -13.60
N PRO A 326 28.82 -24.15 -14.34
CA PRO A 326 27.52 -23.52 -14.20
C PRO A 326 27.06 -23.66 -12.74
N ALA A 327 26.77 -22.54 -12.09
CA ALA A 327 26.38 -22.52 -10.68
C ALA A 327 25.33 -21.44 -10.39
N TRP A 328 24.86 -20.72 -11.41
CA TRP A 328 23.95 -19.58 -11.25
C TRP A 328 22.83 -19.70 -12.27
N CYS A 329 21.64 -19.25 -11.88
CA CYS A 329 20.56 -19.03 -12.83
C CYS A 329 20.65 -17.62 -13.44
N THR A 330 20.05 -17.41 -14.61
CA THR A 330 20.11 -16.17 -15.39
C THR A 330 19.65 -14.98 -14.54
N THR A 331 18.64 -15.19 -13.70
CA THR A 331 18.10 -14.19 -12.77
C THR A 331 19.14 -13.73 -11.76
N CYS A 332 19.75 -14.67 -11.04
CA CYS A 332 20.72 -14.35 -9.99
C CYS A 332 21.99 -13.75 -10.60
N MET A 333 22.40 -14.21 -11.78
CA MET A 333 23.52 -13.62 -12.51
C MET A 333 23.21 -12.18 -12.95
N GLY A 334 21.99 -11.90 -13.44
CA GLY A 334 21.56 -10.54 -13.81
C GLY A 334 21.50 -9.59 -12.61
N LEU A 335 20.97 -10.06 -11.46
CA LEU A 335 20.95 -9.30 -10.20
C LEU A 335 22.36 -8.97 -9.72
N TRP A 336 23.24 -9.98 -9.72
CA TRP A 336 24.65 -9.79 -9.39
C TRP A 336 25.29 -8.75 -10.31
N PHE A 337 25.11 -8.89 -11.63
CA PHE A 337 25.66 -7.98 -12.62
C PHE A 337 25.22 -6.53 -12.37
N ALA A 338 23.91 -6.31 -12.16
CA ALA A 338 23.33 -5.00 -11.89
C ALA A 338 23.95 -4.32 -10.65
N HIS A 339 24.14 -5.08 -9.57
CA HIS A 339 24.70 -4.57 -8.31
C HIS A 339 26.17 -4.13 -8.45
N GLN A 340 26.90 -4.69 -9.43
CA GLN A 340 28.29 -4.31 -9.69
C GLN A 340 28.42 -3.03 -10.53
N GLN A 341 27.31 -2.49 -11.04
CA GLN A 341 27.31 -1.29 -11.87
C GLN A 341 27.20 0.00 -11.05
N ASP A 342 27.50 1.13 -11.70
CA ASP A 342 27.29 2.46 -11.12
C ASP A 342 25.79 2.74 -10.94
N GLN A 343 25.33 2.72 -9.69
CA GLN A 343 23.92 2.89 -9.34
C GLN A 343 23.39 4.29 -9.69
N GLN A 344 24.26 5.27 -9.94
CA GLN A 344 23.87 6.62 -10.37
C GLN A 344 23.65 6.75 -11.89
N ARG A 345 24.06 5.75 -12.69
CA ARG A 345 24.01 5.77 -14.16
C ARG A 345 23.43 4.47 -14.75
N PRO A 346 22.14 4.16 -14.49
CA PRO A 346 21.51 2.92 -14.95
C PRO A 346 21.47 2.72 -16.46
N GLU A 347 21.47 3.81 -17.23
CA GLU A 347 21.54 3.78 -18.70
C GLU A 347 22.83 3.14 -19.25
N SER A 348 23.88 3.05 -18.42
CA SER A 348 25.16 2.47 -18.79
C SER A 348 25.31 0.98 -18.41
N TRP A 349 24.39 0.42 -17.62
CA TRP A 349 24.56 -0.91 -17.01
C TRP A 349 24.81 -2.01 -18.03
N MET A 350 24.03 -2.06 -19.13
CA MET A 350 24.21 -3.09 -20.17
C MET A 350 25.57 -3.06 -20.87
N ARG A 351 26.28 -1.93 -20.82
CA ARG A 351 27.62 -1.75 -21.41
C ARG A 351 28.75 -2.04 -20.41
N GLY A 352 28.41 -2.22 -19.15
CA GLY A 352 29.37 -2.42 -18.08
C GLY A 352 29.99 -3.81 -18.07
N THR A 353 30.75 -4.06 -17.01
CA THR A 353 31.39 -5.36 -16.74
C THR A 353 31.18 -5.72 -15.28
N ALA A 354 31.20 -7.00 -14.96
CA ALA A 354 31.13 -7.49 -13.59
C ALA A 354 32.20 -8.56 -13.34
N PRO A 355 32.70 -8.71 -12.11
CA PRO A 355 33.52 -9.86 -11.72
C PRO A 355 32.63 -11.09 -11.52
N CYS A 356 33.08 -12.27 -11.95
CA CYS A 356 32.42 -13.54 -11.65
C CYS A 356 32.27 -13.71 -10.12
N PRO A 357 31.08 -14.09 -9.61
CA PRO A 357 30.87 -14.29 -8.16
C PRO A 357 31.84 -15.31 -7.55
N ASN A 358 32.27 -16.30 -8.33
CA ASN A 358 33.04 -17.44 -7.85
C ASN A 358 34.56 -17.22 -7.99
N CYS A 359 35.04 -16.84 -9.18
CA CYS A 359 36.48 -16.69 -9.46
C CYS A 359 36.94 -15.25 -9.74
N ARG A 360 36.02 -14.28 -9.74
CA ARG A 360 36.26 -12.85 -10.02
C ARG A 360 36.78 -12.53 -11.42
N SER A 361 36.84 -13.49 -12.34
CA SER A 361 37.07 -13.24 -13.77
C SER A 361 36.09 -12.17 -14.27
N VAL A 362 36.61 -11.09 -14.84
CA VAL A 362 35.81 -9.98 -15.36
C VAL A 362 35.10 -10.44 -16.63
N PHE A 363 33.79 -10.19 -16.72
CA PHE A 363 32.94 -10.56 -17.85
C PHE A 363 31.94 -9.43 -18.17
N CYS A 364 31.42 -9.44 -19.40
CA CYS A 364 30.31 -8.57 -19.83
C CYS A 364 29.05 -9.40 -20.15
N VAL A 365 27.92 -8.75 -20.43
CA VAL A 365 26.65 -9.45 -20.71
C VAL A 365 26.77 -10.46 -21.86
N ARG A 366 27.60 -10.20 -22.88
CA ARG A 366 27.83 -11.11 -24.01
C ARG A 366 28.60 -12.38 -23.65
N ASP A 367 29.29 -12.39 -22.51
CA ASP A 367 30.05 -13.55 -22.04
C ASP A 367 29.17 -14.51 -21.21
N VAL A 368 27.91 -14.16 -20.98
CA VAL A 368 26.94 -14.97 -20.22
C VAL A 368 26.20 -15.83 -21.22
N CYS A 369 26.46 -17.14 -21.20
CA CYS A 369 25.91 -18.07 -22.16
C CYS A 369 24.87 -18.97 -21.47
N PRO A 370 23.68 -19.16 -22.08
CA PRO A 370 22.73 -20.15 -21.60
C PRO A 370 23.30 -21.56 -21.79
N VAL A 371 23.03 -22.44 -20.85
CA VAL A 371 23.30 -23.88 -20.99
C VAL A 371 22.14 -24.46 -21.80
N GLY A 372 22.42 -25.09 -22.95
CA GLY A 372 21.38 -25.68 -23.78
C GLY A 372 20.60 -26.77 -23.04
N GLU A 373 19.33 -26.96 -23.39
CA GLU A 373 18.53 -28.09 -22.90
C GLU A 373 19.17 -29.41 -23.37
N SER A 374 19.84 -30.15 -22.48
CA SER A 374 20.09 -31.58 -22.70
C SER A 374 18.83 -32.38 -22.43
N GLU A 375 18.77 -33.60 -22.98
CA GLU A 375 17.75 -34.64 -22.76
C GLU A 375 17.67 -35.14 -21.29
N TRP A 376 17.62 -34.25 -20.29
CA TRP A 376 17.44 -34.60 -18.88
C TRP A 376 15.95 -34.66 -18.47
N GLU A 377 15.03 -34.20 -19.33
CA GLU A 377 13.59 -34.21 -19.08
C GLU A 377 12.91 -35.58 -19.32
N THR A 378 13.60 -36.59 -19.88
CA THR A 378 13.01 -37.92 -20.07
C THR A 378 13.31 -38.86 -18.91
N ILE A 379 12.78 -38.57 -17.73
CA ILE A 379 12.53 -39.60 -16.72
C ILE A 379 11.01 -39.76 -16.61
N PRO A 380 10.42 -40.88 -17.06
CA PRO A 380 8.99 -41.10 -16.92
C PRO A 380 8.64 -41.17 -15.43
N VAL A 381 7.72 -40.31 -14.99
CA VAL A 381 7.08 -40.40 -13.68
C VAL A 381 6.35 -41.75 -13.63
N PRO A 382 6.64 -42.64 -12.66
CA PRO A 382 5.84 -43.83 -12.50
C PRO A 382 4.45 -43.44 -12.01
N ASP A 383 3.42 -43.86 -12.75
CA ASP A 383 2.02 -43.75 -12.32
C ASP A 383 1.86 -44.38 -10.93
N ASN A 384 1.39 -43.58 -9.97
CA ASN A 384 0.72 -44.07 -8.76
C ASN A 384 -0.29 -43.05 -8.27
#